data_AF-A0A5C6Z3G7-F1
#
_entry.id   AF-A0A5C6Z3G7-F1
#
_cell.length_a   1.000
_cell.length_b   1.000
_cell.length_c   1.000
_cell.angle_alpha   90.00
_cell.angle_beta   90.00
_cell.angle_gamma   90.00
#
_symmetry.space_group_name_H-M   'P 1'
#
loop_
_entity.id
_entity.type
_entity.pdbx_description
1 polymer ?
#
loop_
_entity_poly.entity_id
_entity_poly.type
_entity_poly.pdbx_seq_one_letter_code
_entity_poly.pdbx_strand_id
1 'polypeptide(L)'
;MKKITFIASLLLYTISFSQIRINEVDVDQEGTDVTEFVEILSDSPNFSLEGYIVVFYNGTDDESYKRVDLTGYVTDSEGFFIIGSSATPGVDISIGTSNTIQNGPDAIAIYQDEVSNFPNGTPVTNVNLIDAIVYGTNDDDDPELLAGLDQTVQYDEDLNGNKDTESIQNDGAGSFCVDAPTLRATNACILSIGESKADVFNIYPNPASNGYIYITSKVSGAKNISIFDVLGKQVLKNSLSGERLDISALNSGIYIMKIDQGKTSATKKLIVK
;
A
#
# COMPACT_ATOMS: atom_id res chain seq x y z
N MET A 1 -15.15 38.08 43.68
CA MET A 1 -15.07 38.21 42.21
C MET A 1 -14.61 36.86 41.65
N LYS A 2 -15.48 36.10 40.98
CA LYS A 2 -15.14 34.80 40.41
C LYS A 2 -14.42 35.02 39.08
N LYS A 3 -13.16 34.58 38.96
CA LYS A 3 -12.41 34.60 37.71
C LYS A 3 -12.87 33.42 36.86
N ILE A 4 -13.53 33.70 35.74
CA ILE A 4 -13.88 32.70 34.73
C ILE A 4 -12.71 32.69 33.74
N THR A 5 -11.89 31.64 33.78
CA THR A 5 -10.81 31.43 32.82
C THR A 5 -11.42 30.78 31.57
N PHE A 6 -11.50 31.52 30.47
CA PHE A 6 -11.96 31.02 29.19
C PHE A 6 -10.79 30.28 28.53
N ILE A 7 -10.86 28.95 28.46
CA ILE A 7 -9.90 28.14 27.70
C ILE A 7 -10.43 28.07 26.26
N ALA A 8 -9.83 28.85 25.36
CA ALA A 8 -10.07 28.71 23.94
C ALA A 8 -9.36 27.43 23.45
N SER A 9 -10.13 26.41 23.09
CA SER A 9 -9.61 25.24 22.39
C SER A 9 -9.32 25.64 20.95
N LEU A 10 -8.03 25.68 20.59
CA LEU A 10 -7.57 25.90 19.23
C LEU A 10 -7.74 24.59 18.45
N LEU A 11 -8.78 24.48 17.63
CA LEU A 11 -8.91 23.41 16.65
C LEU A 11 -7.92 23.68 15.50
N LEU A 12 -6.79 22.98 15.54
CA LEU A 12 -5.87 22.90 14.40
C LEU A 12 -6.52 22.00 13.34
N TYR A 13 -7.07 22.62 12.29
CA TYR A 13 -7.41 21.90 11.07
C TYR A 13 -6.11 21.63 10.31
N THR A 14 -5.68 20.38 10.28
CA THR A 14 -4.67 19.92 9.32
C THR A 14 -5.33 19.88 7.94
N ILE A 15 -4.98 20.83 7.08
CA ILE A 15 -5.31 20.75 5.66
C ILE A 15 -4.31 19.73 5.07
N SER A 16 -4.79 18.53 4.77
CA SER A 16 -4.06 17.58 3.93
C SER A 16 -4.50 17.83 2.49
N PHE A 17 -3.53 18.11 1.62
CA PHE A 17 -3.76 18.12 0.18
C PHE A 17 -3.75 16.66 -0.29
N SER A 18 -4.76 16.27 -1.07
CA SER A 18 -4.76 14.98 -1.77
C SER A 18 -3.55 14.94 -2.68
N GLN A 19 -2.77 13.87 -2.62
CA GLN A 19 -1.58 13.68 -3.46
C GLN A 19 -1.81 12.53 -4.44
N ILE A 20 -0.88 12.40 -5.37
CA ILE A 20 -0.73 11.26 -6.27
C ILE A 20 0.60 10.60 -5.99
N ARG A 21 0.69 9.29 -6.21
CA ARG A 21 1.87 8.49 -5.98
C ARG A 21 2.02 7.40 -7.03
N ILE A 22 3.24 6.91 -7.21
CA ILE A 22 3.52 5.70 -7.98
C ILE A 22 2.93 4.52 -7.20
N ASN A 23 2.05 3.77 -7.87
CA ASN A 23 1.34 2.63 -7.32
C ASN A 23 1.96 1.31 -7.73
N GLU A 24 2.31 1.18 -9.00
CA GLU A 24 2.82 -0.06 -9.58
C GLU A 24 3.65 0.24 -10.83
N VAL A 25 4.73 -0.52 -11.04
CA VAL A 25 5.65 -0.39 -12.17
C VAL A 25 6.00 -1.78 -12.69
N ASP A 26 5.95 -1.95 -14.01
CA ASP A 26 6.38 -3.16 -14.70
C ASP A 26 7.24 -2.73 -15.91
N VAL A 27 8.51 -3.15 -15.96
CA VAL A 27 9.48 -2.70 -16.98
C VAL A 27 10.10 -3.82 -17.81
N ASP A 28 9.92 -5.09 -17.43
CA ASP A 28 10.53 -6.24 -18.11
C ASP A 28 9.48 -7.33 -18.39
N GLN A 29 9.47 -7.90 -19.59
CA GLN A 29 8.59 -9.01 -19.97
C GLN A 29 9.34 -10.11 -20.73
N GLU A 30 8.73 -11.30 -20.82
CA GLU A 30 9.30 -12.38 -21.63
C GLU A 30 9.48 -11.93 -23.11
N GLY A 31 10.73 -11.74 -23.51
CA GLY A 31 11.12 -11.49 -24.89
C GLY A 31 11.18 -10.01 -25.27
N THR A 32 10.10 -9.46 -25.82
CA THR A 32 10.03 -8.04 -26.18
C THR A 32 9.02 -7.37 -25.28
N ASP A 33 9.44 -6.30 -24.62
CA ASP A 33 8.63 -5.57 -23.68
C ASP A 33 7.55 -4.82 -24.46
N VAL A 34 6.29 -5.19 -24.25
CA VAL A 34 5.13 -4.64 -24.99
C VAL A 34 4.02 -4.21 -24.05
N THR A 35 4.16 -4.51 -22.75
CA THR A 35 3.16 -4.19 -21.73
C THR A 35 3.74 -3.37 -20.59
N GLU A 36 4.94 -2.80 -20.72
CA GLU A 36 5.53 -1.96 -19.66
C GLU A 36 4.59 -0.83 -19.25
N PHE A 37 4.58 -0.51 -17.96
CA PHE A 37 3.75 0.57 -17.45
C PHE A 37 4.27 1.16 -16.15
N VAL A 38 3.77 2.37 -15.88
CA VAL A 38 3.66 2.94 -14.54
C VAL A 38 2.21 3.28 -14.28
N GLU A 39 1.71 2.80 -13.15
CA GLU A 39 0.40 3.14 -12.62
C GLU A 39 0.56 4.14 -11.47
N ILE A 40 -0.28 5.17 -11.51
CA ILE A 40 -0.39 6.21 -10.50
C ILE A 40 -1.70 6.00 -9.73
N LEU A 41 -1.66 6.22 -8.42
CA LEU A 41 -2.84 6.23 -7.56
C LEU A 41 -2.98 7.58 -6.85
N SER A 42 -4.16 8.19 -6.97
CA SER A 42 -4.54 9.39 -6.23
C SER A 42 -5.29 9.07 -4.94
N ASP A 43 -5.14 9.89 -3.90
CA ASP A 43 -5.89 9.70 -2.64
C ASP A 43 -7.41 9.92 -2.77
N SER A 44 -7.83 10.64 -3.82
CA SER A 44 -9.23 10.95 -4.10
C SER A 44 -9.61 10.48 -5.51
N PRO A 45 -10.78 9.87 -5.72
CA PRO A 45 -11.28 9.54 -7.05
C PRO A 45 -11.38 10.76 -7.98
N ASN A 46 -11.23 10.53 -9.29
CA ASN A 46 -11.34 11.56 -10.33
C ASN A 46 -10.44 12.78 -10.05
N PHE A 47 -9.24 12.54 -9.51
CA PHE A 47 -8.29 13.58 -9.17
C PHE A 47 -7.73 14.21 -10.45
N SER A 48 -7.68 15.54 -10.49
CA SER A 48 -7.13 16.27 -11.63
C SER A 48 -5.61 16.19 -11.63
N LEU A 49 -5.04 15.74 -12.74
CA LEU A 49 -3.59 15.65 -12.95
C LEU A 49 -3.01 16.93 -13.59
N GLU A 50 -3.74 18.04 -13.50
CA GLU A 50 -3.31 19.33 -14.03
C GLU A 50 -2.03 19.81 -13.33
N GLY A 51 -1.03 20.18 -14.13
CA GLY A 51 0.27 20.65 -13.63
C GLY A 51 1.19 19.55 -13.09
N TYR A 52 0.88 18.28 -13.36
CA TYR A 52 1.76 17.15 -13.05
C TYR A 52 2.39 16.59 -14.34
N ILE A 53 3.63 16.10 -14.19
CA ILE A 53 4.36 15.38 -15.23
C ILE A 53 4.97 14.10 -14.66
N VAL A 54 5.18 13.11 -15.51
CA VAL A 54 6.00 11.92 -15.19
C VAL A 54 7.27 11.99 -16.02
N VAL A 55 8.42 11.76 -15.38
CA VAL A 55 9.74 11.80 -16.00
C VAL A 55 10.45 10.48 -15.73
N PHE A 56 11.11 9.95 -16.75
CA PHE A 56 11.86 8.70 -16.72
C PHE A 56 13.35 9.02 -16.89
N TYR A 57 14.18 8.48 -16.01
CA TYR A 57 15.62 8.71 -15.92
C TYR A 57 16.40 7.43 -16.20
N ASN A 58 17.53 7.58 -16.89
CA ASN A 58 18.43 6.49 -17.21
C ASN A 58 19.56 6.41 -16.15
N GLY A 59 19.85 5.24 -15.57
CA GLY A 59 20.91 5.09 -14.56
C GLY A 59 22.33 4.97 -15.11
N THR A 60 22.53 5.07 -16.43
CA THR A 60 23.88 5.20 -17.01
C THR A 60 24.41 6.62 -16.91
N ASP A 61 23.54 7.62 -17.02
CA ASP A 61 23.91 9.04 -17.06
C ASP A 61 23.14 9.95 -16.09
N ASP A 62 22.20 9.40 -15.33
CA ASP A 62 21.32 10.12 -14.39
C ASP A 62 20.48 11.22 -15.06
N GLU A 63 20.22 11.09 -16.36
CA GLU A 63 19.49 12.08 -17.15
C GLU A 63 18.13 11.56 -17.63
N SER A 64 17.17 12.47 -17.76
CA SER A 64 15.83 12.13 -18.23
C SER A 64 15.84 11.71 -19.71
N TYR A 65 15.28 10.56 -20.06
CA TYR A 65 15.14 10.12 -21.46
C TYR A 65 13.72 10.25 -22.00
N LYS A 66 12.73 10.35 -21.12
CA LYS A 66 11.32 10.50 -21.48
C LYS A 66 10.57 11.32 -20.44
N ARG A 67 9.51 12.00 -20.89
CA ARG A 67 8.57 12.73 -20.06
C ARG A 67 7.16 12.69 -20.65
N VAL A 68 6.16 12.69 -19.78
CA VAL A 68 4.73 12.66 -20.09
C VAL A 68 4.04 13.80 -19.36
N ASP A 69 3.34 14.64 -20.09
CA ASP A 69 2.52 15.73 -19.56
C ASP A 69 1.12 15.19 -19.21
N LEU A 70 0.68 15.39 -17.97
CA LEU A 70 -0.62 14.92 -17.48
C LEU A 70 -1.70 16.00 -17.50
N THR A 71 -1.39 17.18 -18.04
CA THR A 71 -2.33 18.28 -18.24
C THR A 71 -3.59 17.82 -18.98
N GLY A 72 -4.76 18.16 -18.43
CA GLY A 72 -6.06 17.77 -18.98
C GLY A 72 -6.53 16.34 -18.66
N TYR A 73 -5.75 15.54 -17.94
CA TYR A 73 -6.15 14.20 -17.49
C TYR A 73 -6.69 14.20 -16.06
N VAL A 74 -7.44 13.14 -15.76
CA VAL A 74 -7.95 12.83 -14.42
C VAL A 74 -7.73 11.35 -14.14
N THR A 75 -7.51 10.98 -12.87
CA THR A 75 -7.57 9.58 -12.45
C THR A 75 -8.99 9.03 -12.58
N ASP A 76 -9.16 7.70 -12.55
CA ASP A 76 -10.48 7.09 -12.67
C ASP A 76 -11.34 7.20 -11.39
N SER A 77 -12.49 6.51 -11.37
CA SER A 77 -13.41 6.51 -10.23
C SER A 77 -12.88 5.80 -8.98
N GLU A 78 -11.80 5.02 -9.09
CA GLU A 78 -11.11 4.36 -7.99
C GLU A 78 -9.75 5.04 -7.68
N GLY A 79 -9.34 6.00 -8.51
CA GLY A 79 -8.14 6.81 -8.33
C GLY A 79 -6.93 6.36 -9.15
N PHE A 80 -7.07 5.39 -10.06
CA PHE A 80 -5.97 4.86 -10.86
C PHE A 80 -5.76 5.63 -12.17
N PHE A 81 -4.52 5.66 -12.64
CA PHE A 81 -4.14 6.21 -13.94
C PHE A 81 -2.90 5.49 -14.50
N ILE A 82 -2.94 5.02 -15.74
CA ILE A 82 -1.91 4.16 -16.33
C ILE A 82 -1.22 4.85 -17.50
N ILE A 83 0.11 4.90 -17.45
CA ILE A 83 0.99 5.34 -18.53
C ILE A 83 1.82 4.13 -18.94
N GLY A 84 1.85 3.77 -20.22
CA GLY A 84 2.59 2.57 -20.63
C GLY A 84 2.57 2.28 -22.12
N SER A 85 3.07 1.09 -22.45
CA SER A 85 3.03 0.53 -23.80
C SER A 85 1.59 0.35 -24.29
N SER A 86 1.38 0.43 -25.60
CA SER A 86 0.04 0.42 -26.19
C SER A 86 -0.75 -0.87 -25.98
N ALA A 87 -0.07 -1.99 -25.63
CA ALA A 87 -0.73 -3.25 -25.34
C ALA A 87 -1.04 -3.43 -23.84
N THR A 88 -0.60 -2.52 -22.96
CA THR A 88 -0.92 -2.53 -21.53
C THR A 88 -2.44 -2.42 -21.34
N PRO A 89 -3.09 -3.37 -20.65
CA PRO A 89 -4.52 -3.32 -20.40
C PRO A 89 -4.96 -2.04 -19.69
N GLY A 90 -5.90 -1.30 -20.30
CA GLY A 90 -6.47 -0.11 -19.67
C GLY A 90 -5.54 1.10 -19.60
N VAL A 91 -4.51 1.17 -20.46
CA VAL A 91 -3.62 2.33 -20.58
C VAL A 91 -4.40 3.63 -20.86
N ASP A 92 -4.14 4.68 -20.09
CA ASP A 92 -4.73 6.02 -20.29
C ASP A 92 -3.89 6.86 -21.24
N ILE A 93 -2.56 6.82 -21.10
CA ILE A 93 -1.61 7.44 -22.02
C ILE A 93 -0.64 6.39 -22.56
N SER A 94 -0.75 6.12 -23.85
CA SER A 94 0.22 5.25 -24.53
C SER A 94 1.49 6.02 -24.90
N ILE A 95 2.65 5.45 -24.55
CA ILE A 95 3.98 6.04 -24.79
C ILE A 95 4.83 5.27 -25.83
N GLY A 96 4.19 4.38 -26.59
CA GLY A 96 4.79 3.59 -27.67
C GLY A 96 4.24 2.18 -27.75
N THR A 97 4.81 1.34 -28.61
CA THR A 97 4.33 -0.04 -28.83
C THR A 97 5.12 -1.10 -28.07
N SER A 98 6.38 -0.81 -27.77
CA SER A 98 7.32 -1.73 -27.12
C SER A 98 8.56 -0.98 -26.63
N ASN A 99 9.27 -1.52 -25.64
CA ASN A 99 10.49 -0.95 -25.05
C ASN A 99 10.31 0.55 -24.75
N THR A 100 9.15 0.89 -24.19
CA THR A 100 8.75 2.24 -23.87
C THR A 100 9.30 2.73 -22.54
N ILE A 101 9.60 1.81 -21.61
CA ILE A 101 10.27 2.06 -20.34
C ILE A 101 11.53 1.19 -20.35
N GLN A 102 12.67 1.74 -19.98
CA GLN A 102 13.93 1.00 -19.99
C GLN A 102 14.04 0.13 -18.73
N ASN A 103 14.55 -1.08 -18.90
CA ASN A 103 14.98 -1.98 -17.83
C ASN A 103 16.14 -1.30 -17.07
N GLY A 104 16.18 -1.49 -15.76
CA GLY A 104 17.04 -0.73 -14.86
C GLY A 104 18.56 -1.03 -14.97
N PRO A 105 19.37 -0.41 -14.08
CA PRO A 105 18.92 0.48 -13.02
C PRO A 105 18.47 1.83 -13.60
N ASP A 106 17.25 2.26 -13.30
CA ASP A 106 16.62 3.45 -13.85
C ASP A 106 15.65 4.05 -12.81
N ALA A 107 15.01 5.18 -13.10
CA ALA A 107 14.02 5.77 -12.20
C ALA A 107 12.82 6.38 -12.91
N ILE A 108 11.70 6.42 -12.20
CA ILE A 108 10.48 7.14 -12.58
C ILE A 108 10.13 8.12 -11.46
N ALA A 109 9.82 9.35 -11.84
CA ALA A 109 9.46 10.41 -10.90
C ALA A 109 8.25 11.21 -11.39
N ILE A 110 7.40 11.59 -10.43
CA ILE A 110 6.28 12.50 -10.61
C ILE A 110 6.71 13.87 -10.10
N TYR A 111 6.56 14.89 -10.93
CA TYR A 111 6.80 16.29 -10.55
C TYR A 111 5.52 17.11 -10.70
N GLN A 112 5.40 18.15 -9.88
CA GLN A 112 4.44 19.22 -10.10
C GLN A 112 5.15 20.40 -10.79
N ASP A 113 5.27 20.32 -12.11
CA ASP A 113 6.02 21.28 -12.93
C ASP A 113 5.51 21.29 -14.38
N GLU A 114 6.03 22.20 -15.19
CA GLU A 114 5.77 22.24 -16.63
C GLU A 114 6.71 21.30 -17.40
N VAL A 115 6.15 20.56 -18.37
CA VAL A 115 6.92 19.61 -19.19
C VAL A 115 8.10 20.26 -19.95
N SER A 116 8.05 21.57 -20.20
CA SER A 116 9.15 22.32 -20.83
C SER A 116 10.38 22.49 -19.94
N ASN A 117 10.25 22.32 -18.63
CA ASN A 117 11.37 22.37 -17.69
C ASN A 117 12.17 21.06 -17.65
N PHE A 118 11.65 20.00 -18.27
CA PHE A 118 12.29 18.68 -18.37
C PHE A 118 12.49 18.26 -19.85
N PRO A 119 13.33 18.97 -20.63
CA PRO A 119 13.79 18.43 -21.91
C PRO A 119 14.57 17.12 -21.70
N ASN A 120 14.63 16.25 -22.71
CA ASN A 120 15.51 15.07 -22.63
C ASN A 120 16.97 15.50 -22.35
N GLY A 121 17.66 14.74 -21.50
CA GLY A 121 18.96 15.12 -20.96
C GLY A 121 18.90 16.00 -19.70
N THR A 122 17.74 16.13 -19.05
CA THR A 122 17.65 16.87 -17.78
C THR A 122 18.23 16.01 -16.66
N PRO A 123 19.24 16.49 -15.91
CA PRO A 123 19.78 15.74 -14.78
C PRO A 123 18.71 15.46 -13.71
N VAL A 124 18.86 14.35 -13.01
CA VAL A 124 18.01 13.98 -11.87
C VAL A 124 17.93 15.11 -10.82
N THR A 125 16.74 15.33 -10.26
CA THR A 125 16.50 16.42 -9.32
C THR A 125 15.34 16.13 -8.36
N ASN A 126 15.40 16.67 -7.15
CA ASN A 126 14.30 16.61 -6.18
C ASN A 126 13.47 17.91 -6.14
N VAL A 127 13.75 18.87 -7.03
CA VAL A 127 13.01 20.12 -7.10
C VAL A 127 11.61 19.87 -7.65
N ASN A 128 10.58 20.31 -6.91
CA ASN A 128 9.16 20.08 -7.22
C ASN A 128 8.75 18.59 -7.32
N LEU A 129 9.55 17.70 -6.72
CA LEU A 129 9.28 16.27 -6.68
C LEU A 129 8.06 15.97 -5.81
N ILE A 130 7.18 15.12 -6.32
CA ILE A 130 5.96 14.66 -5.65
C ILE A 130 6.14 13.22 -5.16
N ASP A 131 6.62 12.35 -6.04
CA ASP A 131 6.92 10.96 -5.72
C ASP A 131 7.94 10.40 -6.70
N ALA A 132 8.68 9.36 -6.30
CA ALA A 132 9.66 8.71 -7.16
C ALA A 132 9.90 7.26 -6.76
N ILE A 133 10.37 6.48 -7.73
CA ILE A 133 10.91 5.14 -7.53
C ILE A 133 12.19 5.00 -8.34
N VAL A 134 13.21 4.42 -7.71
CA VAL A 134 14.41 3.91 -8.39
C VAL A 134 14.24 2.40 -8.46
N TYR A 135 14.46 1.80 -9.62
CA TYR A 135 14.23 0.38 -9.85
C TYR A 135 15.38 -0.27 -10.63
N GLY A 136 15.52 -1.59 -10.47
CA GLY A 136 16.48 -2.43 -11.18
C GLY A 136 15.83 -3.70 -11.74
N THR A 137 16.57 -4.42 -12.57
CA THR A 137 16.18 -5.72 -13.14
C THR A 137 17.29 -6.77 -12.92
N ASN A 138 17.72 -6.89 -11.65
CA ASN A 138 18.93 -7.54 -11.14
C ASN A 138 20.24 -6.74 -11.35
N ASP A 139 20.13 -5.42 -11.18
CA ASP A 139 21.24 -4.47 -11.30
C ASP A 139 21.76 -4.02 -9.92
N ASP A 140 23.03 -3.58 -9.86
CA ASP A 140 23.57 -2.94 -8.65
C ASP A 140 22.84 -1.60 -8.40
N ASP A 141 22.71 -1.20 -7.12
CA ASP A 141 22.08 0.07 -6.73
C ASP A 141 22.80 1.28 -7.37
N ASP A 142 22.02 2.21 -7.90
CA ASP A 142 22.48 3.50 -8.41
C ASP A 142 22.40 4.59 -7.31
N PRO A 143 23.52 4.99 -6.69
CA PRO A 143 23.50 5.93 -5.59
C PRO A 143 23.22 7.37 -6.04
N GLU A 144 23.49 7.73 -7.29
CA GLU A 144 23.24 9.05 -7.85
C GLU A 144 21.74 9.27 -8.11
N LEU A 145 21.04 8.31 -8.72
CA LEU A 145 19.58 8.34 -8.86
C LEU A 145 18.88 8.37 -7.49
N LEU A 146 19.32 7.51 -6.55
CA LEU A 146 18.77 7.48 -5.20
C LEU A 146 18.91 8.83 -4.50
N ALA A 147 20.11 9.42 -4.52
CA ALA A 147 20.35 10.71 -3.91
C ALA A 147 19.60 11.85 -4.64
N GLY A 148 19.51 11.79 -5.97
CA GLY A 148 18.87 12.80 -6.79
C GLY A 148 17.35 12.89 -6.60
N LEU A 149 16.70 11.78 -6.22
CA LEU A 149 15.24 11.68 -6.05
C LEU A 149 14.80 11.54 -4.58
N ASP A 150 15.70 11.84 -3.63
CA ASP A 150 15.49 11.66 -2.19
C ASP A 150 15.01 10.24 -1.82
N GLN A 151 15.45 9.23 -2.56
CA GLN A 151 15.15 7.82 -2.32
C GLN A 151 16.27 7.14 -1.54
N THR A 152 15.92 6.05 -0.85
CA THR A 152 16.89 5.27 -0.05
C THR A 152 16.98 3.81 -0.44
N VAL A 153 16.11 3.36 -1.36
CA VAL A 153 16.01 1.98 -1.81
C VAL A 153 15.79 1.97 -3.32
N GLN A 154 16.60 1.17 -4.03
CA GLN A 154 16.32 0.76 -5.40
C GLN A 154 15.57 -0.57 -5.33
N TYR A 155 14.39 -0.64 -5.93
CA TYR A 155 13.55 -1.84 -5.90
C TYR A 155 13.86 -2.71 -7.13
N ASP A 156 14.29 -3.94 -6.88
CA ASP A 156 14.60 -4.89 -7.93
C ASP A 156 13.33 -5.62 -8.39
N GLU A 157 12.91 -5.44 -9.64
CA GLU A 157 11.80 -6.19 -10.24
C GLU A 157 12.11 -7.69 -10.33
N ASP A 158 13.40 -8.05 -10.41
CA ASP A 158 13.84 -9.45 -10.42
C ASP A 158 14.05 -10.03 -9.03
N LEU A 159 13.52 -9.40 -7.97
CA LEU A 159 13.71 -9.84 -6.59
C LEU A 159 13.38 -11.33 -6.36
N ASN A 160 12.38 -11.85 -7.08
CA ASN A 160 11.96 -13.25 -7.00
C ASN A 160 12.53 -14.13 -8.15
N GLY A 161 13.31 -13.57 -9.07
CA GLY A 161 13.80 -14.24 -10.28
C GLY A 161 12.75 -14.44 -11.37
N ASN A 162 11.68 -13.62 -11.37
CA ASN A 162 10.50 -13.75 -12.22
C ASN A 162 10.11 -12.42 -12.89
N LYS A 163 11.06 -11.50 -13.11
CA LYS A 163 10.79 -10.16 -13.67
C LYS A 163 9.89 -10.16 -14.91
N ASP A 164 10.00 -11.17 -15.78
CA ASP A 164 9.17 -11.35 -16.98
C ASP A 164 7.64 -11.38 -16.74
N THR A 165 7.21 -11.60 -15.49
CA THR A 165 5.79 -11.84 -15.12
C THR A 165 5.36 -11.16 -13.82
N GLU A 166 6.24 -10.38 -13.20
CA GLU A 166 6.00 -9.69 -11.94
C GLU A 166 6.25 -8.20 -12.10
N SER A 167 5.77 -7.41 -11.15
CA SER A 167 5.80 -5.95 -11.14
C SER A 167 6.19 -5.46 -9.76
N ILE A 168 6.75 -4.26 -9.69
CA ILE A 168 7.05 -3.57 -8.45
C ILE A 168 5.79 -2.86 -7.96
N GLN A 169 5.27 -3.25 -6.79
CA GLN A 169 4.00 -2.77 -6.25
C GLN A 169 4.16 -2.03 -4.94
N ASN A 170 3.50 -0.88 -4.79
CA ASN A 170 3.44 -0.11 -3.55
C ASN A 170 2.72 -0.92 -2.46
N ASP A 171 3.33 -1.03 -1.28
CA ASP A 171 2.80 -1.83 -0.17
C ASP A 171 1.79 -1.07 0.72
N GLY A 172 1.55 0.22 0.45
CA GLY A 172 0.67 1.09 1.23
C GLY A 172 1.23 1.51 2.59
N ALA A 173 2.47 1.15 2.91
CA ALA A 173 3.18 1.47 4.15
C ALA A 173 4.48 2.27 3.93
N GLY A 174 4.73 2.71 2.70
CA GLY A 174 5.90 3.50 2.33
C GLY A 174 7.08 2.66 1.83
N SER A 175 6.83 1.44 1.36
CA SER A 175 7.79 0.63 0.62
C SER A 175 7.12 0.02 -0.62
N PHE A 176 7.91 -0.69 -1.42
CA PHE A 176 7.43 -1.54 -2.50
C PHE A 176 7.80 -3.00 -2.26
N CYS A 177 7.15 -3.86 -3.02
CA CYS A 177 7.35 -5.31 -3.09
C CYS A 177 7.38 -5.73 -4.57
N VAL A 178 7.54 -7.03 -4.83
CA VAL A 178 7.36 -7.61 -6.18
C VAL A 178 6.33 -8.73 -6.15
N ASP A 179 5.34 -8.67 -7.03
CA ASP A 179 4.29 -9.69 -7.23
C ASP A 179 3.68 -9.55 -8.65
N ALA A 180 2.79 -10.47 -9.03
CA ALA A 180 2.09 -10.45 -10.32
C ALA A 180 1.27 -9.15 -10.53
N PRO A 181 1.24 -8.55 -11.73
CA PRO A 181 0.62 -7.25 -11.97
C PRO A 181 -0.86 -7.12 -11.55
N THR A 182 -1.23 -5.95 -11.03
CA THR A 182 -2.55 -5.61 -10.45
C THR A 182 -3.16 -4.32 -11.00
N LEU A 183 -3.04 -4.09 -12.32
CA LEU A 183 -3.62 -2.93 -13.02
C LEU A 183 -5.07 -2.60 -12.61
N ARG A 184 -5.28 -1.35 -12.17
CA ARG A 184 -6.53 -0.78 -11.65
C ARG A 184 -7.16 -1.56 -10.50
N ALA A 185 -6.34 -2.26 -9.73
CA ALA A 185 -6.78 -3.06 -8.61
C ALA A 185 -5.92 -2.78 -7.38
N THR A 186 -6.32 -3.37 -6.26
CA THR A 186 -5.49 -3.33 -5.05
C THR A 186 -4.26 -4.21 -5.25
N ASN A 187 -3.08 -3.63 -5.00
CA ASN A 187 -1.80 -4.34 -5.04
C ASN A 187 -1.82 -5.60 -4.17
N ALA A 188 -1.18 -6.66 -4.66
CA ALA A 188 -1.15 -7.97 -3.99
C ALA A 188 -0.44 -7.93 -2.63
N CYS A 189 0.55 -7.05 -2.49
CA CYS A 189 1.41 -7.00 -1.31
C CYS A 189 1.10 -5.90 -0.32
N ILE A 190 -0.11 -5.31 -0.37
CA ILE A 190 -0.49 -4.30 0.62
C ILE A 190 -0.26 -4.83 2.06
N LEU A 191 0.47 -4.07 2.87
CA LEU A 191 0.63 -4.31 4.29
C LEU A 191 -0.69 -3.95 4.98
N SER A 192 -1.62 -4.88 4.86
CA SER A 192 -3.00 -4.65 5.18
C SER A 192 -3.21 -4.59 6.69
N ILE A 193 -3.61 -3.42 7.19
CA ILE A 193 -4.48 -3.34 8.37
C ILE A 193 -5.93 -3.59 7.90
N GLY A 194 -6.19 -4.80 7.43
CA GLY A 194 -7.53 -5.31 7.19
C GLY A 194 -8.16 -4.93 5.85
N GLU A 195 -7.79 -5.66 4.80
CA GLU A 195 -8.80 -6.26 3.94
C GLU A 195 -9.78 -6.94 4.88
N SER A 196 -11.06 -6.68 4.65
CA SER A 196 -12.17 -7.28 5.37
C SER A 196 -12.01 -8.81 5.44
N LYS A 197 -11.32 -9.28 6.50
CA LYS A 197 -11.28 -10.67 6.89
C LYS A 197 -12.73 -11.08 7.00
N ALA A 198 -13.18 -11.98 6.11
CA ALA A 198 -14.22 -12.90 6.48
C ALA A 198 -13.93 -13.35 7.91
N ASP A 199 -14.81 -13.05 8.86
CA ASP A 199 -14.55 -13.22 10.29
C ASP A 199 -14.04 -14.63 10.56
N VAL A 200 -12.72 -14.78 10.68
CA VAL A 200 -12.08 -16.11 10.75
C VAL A 200 -12.52 -16.83 12.02
N PHE A 201 -12.89 -16.04 13.04
CA PHE A 201 -13.50 -16.48 14.27
C PHE A 201 -14.83 -15.77 14.48
N ASN A 202 -15.92 -16.54 14.57
CA ASN A 202 -17.22 -16.04 15.03
C ASN A 202 -17.39 -16.35 16.51
N ILE A 203 -17.90 -15.37 17.26
CA ILE A 203 -18.07 -15.48 18.71
C ILE A 203 -19.52 -15.20 19.08
N TYR A 204 -20.19 -16.17 19.69
CA TYR A 204 -21.59 -16.02 20.10
C TYR A 204 -21.94 -16.86 21.33
N PRO A 205 -22.88 -16.42 22.18
CA PRO A 205 -23.46 -15.09 22.17
C PRO A 205 -22.44 -14.05 22.64
N ASN A 206 -22.47 -12.86 22.04
CA ASN A 206 -21.75 -11.69 22.50
C ASN A 206 -22.68 -10.47 22.36
N PRO A 207 -23.24 -9.90 23.44
CA PRO A 207 -22.90 -10.16 24.85
C PRO A 207 -23.29 -11.55 25.38
N ALA A 208 -22.46 -12.11 26.26
CA ALA A 208 -22.65 -13.42 26.88
C ALA A 208 -23.30 -13.29 28.26
N SER A 209 -24.33 -14.09 28.54
CA SER A 209 -25.07 -14.07 29.82
C SER A 209 -25.11 -15.41 30.55
N ASN A 210 -24.69 -16.50 29.89
CA ASN A 210 -24.92 -17.86 30.37
C ASN A 210 -23.63 -18.54 30.89
N GLY A 211 -22.57 -17.76 31.13
CA GLY A 211 -21.28 -18.28 31.57
C GLY A 211 -20.50 -19.08 30.52
N TYR A 212 -20.90 -19.05 29.25
CA TYR A 212 -20.14 -19.65 28.16
C TYR A 212 -20.33 -18.87 26.84
N ILE A 213 -19.38 -19.06 25.93
CA ILE A 213 -19.44 -18.60 24.54
C ILE A 213 -19.03 -19.73 23.59
N TYR A 214 -19.43 -19.62 22.34
CA TYR A 214 -18.95 -20.43 21.23
C TYR A 214 -17.99 -19.61 20.38
N ILE A 215 -16.89 -20.25 19.98
CA ILE A 215 -15.86 -19.71 19.10
C ILE A 215 -15.73 -20.68 17.93
N THR A 216 -16.29 -20.32 16.78
CA THR A 216 -16.23 -21.13 15.56
C THR A 216 -15.21 -20.56 14.60
N SER A 217 -14.54 -21.41 13.82
CA SER A 217 -13.58 -21.00 12.79
C SER A 217 -13.56 -21.98 11.62
N LYS A 218 -13.11 -21.51 10.45
CA LYS A 218 -12.93 -22.37 9.26
C LYS A 218 -11.63 -23.20 9.32
N VAL A 219 -10.73 -22.89 10.24
CA VAL A 219 -9.42 -23.54 10.41
C VAL A 219 -9.54 -24.72 11.39
N SER A 220 -8.88 -25.84 11.08
CA SER A 220 -8.84 -27.03 11.94
C SER A 220 -7.74 -26.92 13.02
N GLY A 221 -7.89 -27.67 14.12
CA GLY A 221 -6.93 -27.70 15.24
C GLY A 221 -7.36 -26.93 16.48
N ALA A 222 -6.57 -27.01 17.56
CA ALA A 222 -6.90 -26.39 18.85
C ALA A 222 -6.75 -24.86 18.81
N LYS A 223 -7.67 -24.16 19.48
CA LYS A 223 -7.69 -22.70 19.61
C LYS A 223 -7.08 -22.31 20.95
N ASN A 224 -6.00 -21.54 20.93
CA ASN A 224 -5.41 -20.98 22.13
C ASN A 224 -6.07 -19.63 22.40
N ILE A 225 -6.76 -19.51 23.54
CA ILE A 225 -7.57 -18.36 23.89
C ILE A 225 -6.95 -17.69 25.11
N SER A 226 -6.78 -16.38 25.01
CA SER A 226 -6.36 -15.51 26.13
C SER A 226 -7.35 -14.37 26.27
N ILE A 227 -7.92 -14.16 27.46
CA ILE A 227 -8.85 -13.07 27.75
C ILE A 227 -8.17 -12.11 28.72
N PHE A 228 -8.25 -10.82 28.42
CA PHE A 228 -7.68 -9.73 29.18
C PHE A 228 -8.77 -8.76 29.63
N ASP A 229 -8.62 -8.20 30.83
CA ASP A 229 -9.45 -7.07 31.26
C ASP A 229 -9.02 -5.75 30.58
N VAL A 230 -9.74 -4.66 30.85
CA VAL A 230 -9.47 -3.34 30.27
C VAL A 230 -8.11 -2.74 30.68
N LEU A 231 -7.45 -3.29 31.71
CA LEU A 231 -6.13 -2.88 32.16
C LEU A 231 -5.02 -3.77 31.53
N GLY A 232 -5.38 -4.70 30.66
CA GLY A 232 -4.46 -5.62 30.00
C GLY A 232 -4.03 -6.82 30.86
N LYS A 233 -4.63 -7.03 32.03
CA LYS A 233 -4.33 -8.20 32.86
C LYS A 233 -5.01 -9.43 32.27
N GLN A 234 -4.26 -10.49 32.03
CA GLN A 234 -4.80 -11.76 31.56
C GLN A 234 -5.64 -12.41 32.68
N VAL A 235 -6.94 -12.59 32.43
CA VAL A 235 -7.91 -13.14 33.39
C VAL A 235 -8.31 -14.58 33.07
N LEU A 236 -8.15 -15.02 31.82
CA LEU A 236 -8.40 -16.41 31.42
C LEU A 236 -7.42 -16.83 30.32
N LYS A 237 -6.94 -18.07 30.41
CA LYS A 237 -6.18 -18.74 29.35
C LYS A 237 -6.67 -20.17 29.17
N ASN A 238 -6.96 -20.58 27.94
CA ASN A 238 -7.48 -21.91 27.65
C ASN A 238 -6.97 -22.41 26.28
N SER A 239 -6.85 -23.73 26.11
CA SER A 239 -6.61 -24.36 24.82
C SER A 239 -7.82 -25.24 24.50
N LEU A 240 -8.60 -24.81 23.51
CA LEU A 240 -9.92 -25.33 23.21
C LEU A 240 -9.88 -26.18 21.93
N SER A 241 -10.19 -27.46 22.05
CA SER A 241 -10.30 -28.38 20.89
C SER A 241 -11.69 -28.38 20.24
N GLY A 242 -12.70 -27.81 20.92
CA GLY A 242 -14.07 -27.66 20.40
C GLY A 242 -14.43 -26.21 20.12
N GLU A 243 -15.73 -25.88 20.22
CA GLU A 243 -16.21 -24.52 19.99
C GLU A 243 -16.64 -23.82 21.29
N ARG A 244 -17.05 -24.56 22.32
CA ARG A 244 -17.58 -23.97 23.56
C ARG A 244 -16.47 -23.65 24.57
N LEU A 245 -16.35 -22.37 24.92
CA LEU A 245 -15.50 -21.89 26.00
C LEU A 245 -16.35 -21.53 27.22
N ASP A 246 -15.96 -22.03 28.39
CA ASP A 246 -16.53 -21.61 29.68
C ASP A 246 -15.90 -20.28 30.12
N ILE A 247 -16.74 -19.31 30.46
CA ILE A 247 -16.37 -17.98 30.94
C ILE A 247 -17.08 -17.63 32.26
N SER A 248 -17.65 -18.62 32.96
CA SER A 248 -18.42 -18.42 34.20
C SER A 248 -17.60 -17.81 35.34
N ALA A 249 -16.27 -17.92 35.27
CA ALA A 249 -15.35 -17.28 36.21
C ALA A 249 -15.14 -15.78 35.97
N LEU A 250 -15.62 -15.23 34.84
CA LEU A 250 -15.51 -13.80 34.53
C LEU A 250 -16.68 -13.04 35.14
N ASN A 251 -16.38 -11.88 35.74
CA ASN A 251 -17.40 -10.94 36.17
C ASN A 251 -18.02 -10.22 34.96
N SER A 252 -19.18 -9.59 35.16
CA SER A 252 -19.79 -8.73 34.16
C SER A 252 -18.84 -7.58 33.78
N GLY A 253 -18.63 -7.35 32.49
CA GLY A 253 -17.68 -6.37 32.01
C GLY A 253 -17.31 -6.50 30.54
N ILE A 254 -16.41 -5.62 30.10
CA ILE A 254 -15.81 -5.65 28.76
C ILE A 254 -14.41 -6.25 28.87
N TYR A 255 -14.10 -7.15 27.95
CA TYR A 255 -12.83 -7.85 27.86
C TYR A 255 -12.28 -7.81 26.44
N ILE A 256 -10.96 -7.95 26.33
CA ILE A 256 -10.26 -8.18 25.07
C ILE A 256 -9.91 -9.67 25.01
N MET A 257 -10.41 -10.37 24.00
CA MET A 257 -10.11 -11.78 23.77
C MET A 257 -9.19 -11.93 22.57
N LYS A 258 -8.03 -12.56 22.78
CA LYS A 258 -7.11 -12.99 21.74
C LYS A 258 -7.30 -14.48 21.48
N ILE A 259 -7.41 -14.85 20.21
CA ILE A 259 -7.56 -16.23 19.75
C ILE A 259 -6.42 -16.51 18.77
N ASP A 260 -5.66 -17.57 19.02
CA ASP A 260 -4.58 -18.05 18.14
C ASP A 260 -4.88 -19.51 17.72
N GLN A 261 -4.91 -19.78 16.42
CA GLN A 261 -5.13 -21.12 15.86
C GLN A 261 -4.23 -21.32 14.62
N GLY A 262 -3.21 -22.16 14.74
CA GLY A 262 -2.21 -22.34 13.68
C GLY A 262 -1.46 -21.03 13.36
N LYS A 263 -1.49 -20.60 12.10
CA LYS A 263 -0.92 -19.30 11.65
C LYS A 263 -1.90 -18.14 11.77
N THR A 264 -3.15 -18.39 12.20
CA THR A 264 -4.19 -17.35 12.24
C THR A 264 -4.40 -16.85 13.66
N SER A 265 -4.42 -15.53 13.83
CA SER A 265 -4.76 -14.87 15.08
C SER A 265 -5.88 -13.84 14.87
N ALA A 266 -6.65 -13.60 15.93
CA ALA A 266 -7.64 -12.53 15.98
C ALA A 266 -7.79 -11.98 17.40
N THR A 267 -8.09 -10.68 17.48
CA THR A 267 -8.45 -9.99 18.72
C THR A 267 -9.88 -9.49 18.60
N LYS A 268 -10.74 -9.84 19.57
CA LYS A 268 -12.17 -9.53 19.56
C LYS A 268 -12.60 -8.98 20.91
N LYS A 269 -13.50 -8.00 20.90
CA LYS A 269 -14.15 -7.48 22.10
C LYS A 269 -15.18 -8.49 22.59
N LEU A 270 -15.08 -8.90 23.85
CA LEU A 270 -16.05 -9.75 24.53
C LEU A 270 -16.82 -8.92 25.58
N ILE A 271 -18.14 -9.06 25.61
CA ILE A 271 -19.01 -8.42 26.60
C ILE A 271 -19.65 -9.53 27.44
N VAL A 272 -19.41 -9.52 28.75
CA VAL A 272 -20.03 -10.44 29.72
C VAL A 272 -21.07 -9.66 30.52
N LYS A 273 -22.29 -10.20 30.64
CA LYS A 273 -23.38 -9.62 31.41
C LYS A 273 -23.53 -10.32 32.76
#